data_AF-A0A974WDF0-F1
#
_entry.id   AF-A0A974WDF0-F1
#
_cell.length_a   1.000
_cell.length_b   1.000
_cell.length_c   1.000
_cell.angle_alpha   90.00
_cell.angle_beta   90.00
_cell.angle_gamma   90.00
#
_symmetry.space_group_name_H-M   'P 1'
#
loop_
_entity.id
_entity.type
_entity.pdbx_description
1 polymer ?
#
loop_
_entity_poly.entity_id
_entity_poly.type
_entity_poly.pdbx_seq_one_letter_code
_entity_poly.pdbx_strand_id
1 'polypeptide(L)'
;MRKFKRFTSNYSIKEKIILRDFLALERTTLANERTFFAYIRAGIYLSLAGIAILKLKNFESITWLGTVLFGISAFFFVFGIVRYQLLQKKLNKFYDLLDEEKMLKELKKNKLKESED
;
A
#
# COMPACT_ATOMS: atom_id res chain seq x y z
N MET A 1 -11.74 -12.62 -17.36
CA MET A 1 -10.62 -13.59 -17.38
C MET A 1 -9.36 -12.93 -16.84
N ARG A 2 -8.82 -13.43 -15.71
CA ARG A 2 -7.37 -13.54 -15.39
C ARG A 2 -7.26 -14.05 -13.95
N LYS A 3 -7.13 -15.37 -13.81
CA LYS A 3 -6.89 -16.08 -12.55
C LYS A 3 -5.46 -15.77 -12.11
N PHE A 4 -5.29 -14.98 -11.05
CA PHE A 4 -4.01 -14.87 -10.36
C PHE A 4 -3.78 -16.16 -9.56
N LYS A 5 -2.88 -17.01 -10.06
CA LYS A 5 -2.34 -18.16 -9.31
C LYS A 5 -1.68 -17.60 -8.04
N ARG A 6 -2.24 -17.93 -6.87
CA ARG A 6 -1.62 -17.65 -5.58
C ARG A 6 -0.46 -18.62 -5.38
N PHE A 7 0.74 -18.09 -5.21
CA PHE A 7 1.89 -18.86 -4.74
C PHE A 7 1.68 -19.13 -3.24
N THR A 8 1.05 -20.25 -2.92
CA THR A 8 0.89 -20.70 -1.54
C THR A 8 2.19 -21.39 -1.12
N SER A 9 3.12 -20.65 -0.54
CA SER A 9 4.28 -21.25 0.11
C SER A 9 3.82 -21.81 1.45
N ASN A 10 3.79 -23.14 1.55
CA ASN A 10 3.43 -23.89 2.74
C ASN A 10 4.59 -23.78 3.74
N TYR A 11 4.59 -22.71 4.55
CA TYR A 11 5.69 -22.43 5.49
C TYR A 11 5.45 -23.17 6.81
N SER A 12 6.08 -24.32 6.95
CA SER A 12 6.17 -25.07 8.21
C SER A 12 7.07 -24.31 9.18
N ILE A 13 6.51 -23.88 10.32
CA ILE A 13 7.22 -23.18 11.38
C ILE A 13 8.15 -24.20 12.06
N LYS A 14 9.35 -24.37 11.52
CA LYS A 14 10.47 -25.04 12.19
C LYS A 14 11.59 -24.01 12.39
N GLU A 15 11.79 -23.71 13.67
CA GLU A 15 12.91 -23.06 14.37
C GLU A 15 13.98 -22.31 13.53
N LYS A 16 14.25 -21.06 13.93
CA LYS A 16 15.33 -20.14 13.50
C LYS A 16 15.19 -19.33 12.21
N ILE A 17 14.29 -19.65 11.28
CA ILE A 17 14.16 -18.88 10.01
C ILE A 17 13.13 -17.73 10.13
N ILE A 18 12.31 -17.72 11.17
CA ILE A 18 11.10 -16.89 11.27
C ILE A 18 11.37 -15.39 11.53
N LEU A 19 12.28 -15.06 12.47
CA LEU A 19 12.49 -13.65 12.86
C LEU A 19 13.34 -12.88 11.84
N ARG A 20 14.34 -13.53 11.23
CA ARG A 20 15.19 -12.89 10.22
C ARG A 20 14.41 -12.60 8.94
N ASP A 21 13.56 -13.53 8.51
CA ASP A 21 12.72 -13.34 7.32
C ASP A 21 11.58 -12.35 7.60
N PHE A 22 11.05 -12.32 8.83
CA PHE A 22 10.13 -11.26 9.28
C PHE A 22 10.79 -9.87 9.23
N LEU A 23 11.99 -9.73 9.79
CA LEU A 23 12.74 -8.47 9.77
C LEU A 23 13.15 -8.08 8.34
N ALA A 24 13.38 -9.05 7.46
CA ALA A 24 13.62 -8.81 6.04
C ALA A 24 12.36 -8.29 5.33
N LEU A 25 11.20 -8.91 5.59
CA LEU A 25 9.91 -8.44 5.08
C LEU A 25 9.58 -7.03 5.59
N GLU A 26 9.75 -6.78 6.89
CA GLU A 26 9.51 -5.48 7.51
C GLU A 26 10.40 -4.39 6.89
N ARG A 27 11.65 -4.70 6.56
CA ARG A 27 12.52 -3.76 5.84
C ARG A 27 12.07 -3.51 4.40
N THR A 28 11.52 -4.52 3.71
CA THR A 28 10.96 -4.33 2.36
C THR A 28 9.65 -3.55 2.38
N THR A 29 8.79 -3.75 3.38
CA THR A 29 7.54 -3.01 3.52
C THR A 29 7.81 -1.55 3.89
N LEU A 30 8.73 -1.30 4.82
CA LEU A 30 9.17 0.05 5.19
C LEU A 30 9.79 0.80 4.00
N ALA A 31 10.52 0.09 3.13
CA ALA A 31 11.03 0.67 1.88
C ALA A 31 9.90 0.96 0.86
N ASN A 32 8.85 0.13 0.81
CA ASN A 32 7.68 0.34 -0.03
C ASN A 32 6.81 1.51 0.47
N GLU A 33 6.71 1.69 1.78
CA GLU A 33 6.08 2.85 2.42
C GLU A 33 6.89 4.12 2.18
N ARG A 34 8.22 4.04 2.26
CA ARG A 34 9.11 5.17 1.91
C ARG A 34 8.91 5.64 0.48
N THR A 35 8.85 4.73 -0.49
CA THR A 35 8.60 5.11 -1.89
C THR A 35 7.19 5.68 -2.05
N PHE A 36 6.20 5.14 -1.34
CA PHE A 36 4.86 5.73 -1.29
C PHE A 36 4.86 7.18 -0.75
N PHE A 37 5.54 7.45 0.36
CA PHE A 37 5.69 8.81 0.89
C PHE A 37 6.48 9.74 -0.05
N ALA A 38 7.47 9.21 -0.79
CA ALA A 38 8.19 9.98 -1.80
C ALA A 38 7.28 10.43 -2.95
N TYR A 39 6.34 9.58 -3.37
CA TYR A 39 5.33 9.96 -4.38
C TYR A 39 4.37 11.03 -3.87
N ILE A 40 3.90 10.92 -2.62
CA ILE A 40 3.05 11.97 -1.99
C ILE A 40 3.81 13.30 -1.92
N ARG A 41 5.07 13.25 -1.45
CA ARG A 41 5.94 14.41 -1.34
C ARG A 41 6.09 15.12 -2.69
N ALA A 42 6.37 14.37 -3.77
CA ALA A 42 6.48 14.93 -5.11
C ALA A 42 5.16 15.59 -5.59
N GLY A 43 4.02 14.98 -5.29
CA GLY A 43 2.70 15.56 -5.60
C GLY A 43 2.41 16.87 -4.86
N ILE A 44 2.79 16.97 -3.58
CA ILE A 44 2.66 18.20 -2.80
C ILE A 44 3.53 19.32 -3.38
N TYR A 45 4.80 19.03 -3.72
CA TYR A 45 5.70 20.02 -4.31
C TYR A 45 5.21 20.54 -5.66
N LEU A 46 4.70 19.65 -6.51
CA LEU A 46 4.12 20.04 -7.81
C LEU A 46 2.90 20.96 -7.62
N SER A 47 2.07 20.66 -6.62
CA SER A 47 0.89 21.48 -6.28
C SER A 47 1.29 22.86 -5.73
N LEU A 48 2.30 22.91 -4.86
CA LEU A 48 2.85 24.16 -4.32
C LEU A 48 3.42 25.05 -5.44
N ALA A 49 4.16 24.43 -6.38
CA ALA A 49 4.70 25.12 -7.55
C ALA A 49 3.58 25.69 -8.44
N GLY A 50 2.50 24.94 -8.65
CA GLY A 50 1.29 25.41 -9.34
C GLY A 50 0.65 26.64 -8.70
N ILE A 51 0.46 26.60 -7.37
CA ILE A 51 -0.09 27.72 -6.61
C ILE A 51 0.86 28.93 -6.65
N ALA A 52 2.17 28.70 -6.55
CA ALA A 52 3.18 29.78 -6.61
C ALA A 52 3.17 30.50 -7.96
N ILE A 53 3.04 29.76 -9.06
CA ILE A 53 2.93 30.33 -10.42
C ILE A 53 1.61 31.08 -10.59
N LEU A 54 0.48 30.55 -10.10
CA LEU A 54 -0.81 31.24 -10.15
C LEU A 54 -0.82 32.56 -9.35
N LYS A 55 -0.07 32.61 -8.24
CA LYS A 55 0.06 33.82 -7.41
C LYS A 55 0.97 34.88 -8.06
N LEU A 56 1.73 34.53 -9.09
CA LEU A 56 2.61 35.45 -9.82
C LEU A 56 1.77 36.35 -10.75
N LYS A 57 1.17 37.38 -10.17
CA LYS A 57 0.24 38.32 -10.82
C LYS A 57 0.85 39.21 -11.92
N ASN A 58 2.18 39.18 -12.10
CA ASN A 58 2.89 40.14 -12.93
C ASN A 58 3.06 39.72 -14.40
N PHE A 59 2.67 38.49 -14.77
CA PHE A 59 2.77 37.99 -16.14
C PHE A 59 1.45 37.38 -16.60
N GLU A 60 0.63 38.18 -17.26
CA GLU A 60 -0.68 37.79 -17.81
C GLU A 60 -0.57 36.65 -18.85
N SER A 61 0.59 36.51 -19.52
CA SER A 61 0.89 35.37 -20.40
C SER A 61 1.17 34.05 -19.66
N ILE A 62 1.60 34.09 -18.39
CA ILE A 62 1.98 32.89 -17.61
C ILE A 62 0.76 32.29 -16.90
N THR A 63 -0.35 33.01 -16.81
CA THR A 63 -1.56 32.57 -16.10
C THR A 63 -2.14 31.27 -16.69
N TRP A 64 -2.04 31.08 -18.01
CA TRP A 64 -2.43 29.82 -18.68
C TRP A 64 -1.61 28.61 -18.19
N LEU A 65 -0.29 28.78 -18.00
CA LEU A 65 0.59 27.74 -17.46
C LEU A 65 0.17 27.35 -16.04
N GLY A 66 -0.24 28.32 -15.22
CA GLY A 66 -0.77 28.06 -13.88
C GLY A 66 -2.02 27.18 -13.88
N THR A 67 -2.98 27.44 -14.78
CA THR A 67 -4.21 26.65 -14.92
C THR A 67 -3.91 25.21 -15.38
N VAL A 68 -3.03 25.03 -16.37
CA VAL A 68 -2.62 23.70 -16.83
C VAL A 68 -1.94 22.92 -15.71
N LEU A 69 -1.07 23.58 -14.94
CA LEU A 69 -0.36 22.97 -13.83
C LEU A 69 -1.30 22.62 -12.66
N PHE A 70 -2.33 23.43 -12.41
CA PHE A 70 -3.37 23.13 -11.44
C PHE A 70 -4.22 21.91 -11.87
N GLY A 71 -4.54 21.79 -13.16
CA GLY A 71 -5.21 20.60 -13.70
C GLY A 71 -4.37 19.32 -13.55
N ILE A 72 -3.06 19.41 -13.82
CA ILE A 72 -2.10 18.31 -13.60
C ILE A 72 -1.98 17.95 -12.12
N SER A 73 -1.97 18.94 -11.22
CA SER A 73 -1.98 18.73 -9.76
C SER A 73 -3.24 17.96 -9.33
N ALA A 74 -4.42 18.33 -9.81
CA ALA A 74 -5.67 17.61 -9.52
C ALA A 74 -5.61 16.15 -10.01
N PHE A 75 -5.05 15.90 -11.19
CA PHE A 75 -4.84 14.54 -11.70
C PHE A 75 -3.91 13.72 -10.80
N PHE A 76 -2.79 14.30 -10.36
CA PHE A 76 -1.87 13.65 -9.42
C PHE A 76 -2.53 13.38 -8.06
N PHE A 77 -3.42 14.26 -7.61
CA PHE A 77 -4.18 14.09 -6.37
C PHE A 77 -5.12 12.87 -6.45
N VAL A 78 -5.87 12.75 -7.55
CA VAL A 78 -6.75 11.60 -7.82
C VAL A 78 -5.92 10.32 -7.93
N PHE A 79 -4.80 10.35 -8.66
CA PHE A 79 -3.89 9.20 -8.80
C PHE A 79 -3.32 8.75 -7.45
N GLY A 80 -2.94 9.71 -6.59
CA GLY A 80 -2.45 9.45 -5.24
C GLY A 80 -3.50 8.74 -4.37
N ILE A 81 -4.75 9.22 -4.39
CA ILE A 81 -5.87 8.62 -3.65
C ILE A 81 -6.14 7.19 -4.14
N VAL A 82 -6.20 6.96 -5.44
CA VAL A 82 -6.43 5.62 -6.02
C VAL A 82 -5.32 4.65 -5.61
N ARG A 83 -4.06 5.08 -5.64
CA ARG A 83 -2.92 4.25 -5.26
C ARG A 83 -2.91 3.91 -3.77
N TYR A 84 -3.30 4.86 -2.92
CA TYR A 84 -3.47 4.64 -1.48
C TYR A 84 -4.55 3.61 -1.19
N GLN A 85 -5.71 3.72 -1.84
CA GLN A 85 -6.81 2.76 -1.67
C GLN A 85 -6.45 1.35 -2.17
N LEU A 86 -5.70 1.23 -3.27
CA LEU A 86 -5.21 -0.05 -3.77
C LEU A 86 -4.25 -0.74 -2.77
N LEU A 87 -3.41 0.03 -2.09
CA LEU A 87 -2.48 -0.49 -1.09
C LEU A 87 -3.22 -0.94 0.18
N GLN A 88 -4.15 -0.12 0.67
CA GLN A 88 -4.99 -0.44 1.84
C GLN A 88 -5.84 -1.71 1.61
N LYS A 89 -6.41 -1.88 0.41
CA LYS A 89 -7.15 -3.09 0.05
C LYS A 89 -6.28 -4.36 0.02
N LYS A 90 -5.00 -4.23 -0.33
CA LYS A 90 -4.06 -5.35 -0.25
C LYS A 90 -3.79 -5.74 1.21
N LEU A 91 -3.61 -4.76 2.08
CA LEU A 91 -3.30 -4.98 3.49
C LEU A 91 -4.45 -5.67 4.24
N ASN A 92 -5.68 -5.17 4.11
CA ASN A 92 -6.85 -5.78 4.76
C ASN A 92 -7.06 -7.23 4.31
N LYS A 93 -6.86 -7.51 3.01
CA LYS A 93 -7.01 -8.86 2.47
C LYS A 93 -5.96 -9.84 3.03
N PHE A 94 -4.78 -9.37 3.42
CA PHE A 94 -3.77 -10.21 4.06
C PHE A 94 -4.12 -10.50 5.53
N TYR A 95 -4.68 -9.51 6.25
CA TYR A 95 -5.14 -9.71 7.63
C TYR A 95 -6.30 -10.70 7.74
N ASP A 96 -7.34 -10.58 6.90
CA ASP A 96 -8.48 -11.52 6.91
C ASP A 96 -8.05 -12.97 6.66
N LEU A 97 -7.09 -13.20 5.76
CA LEU A 97 -6.58 -14.54 5.46
C LEU A 97 -5.77 -15.14 6.63
N LEU A 98 -5.10 -14.31 7.41
CA LEU A 98 -4.35 -14.73 8.60
C LEU A 98 -5.29 -15.12 9.75
N ASP A 99 -6.42 -14.43 9.88
CA ASP A 99 -7.43 -14.74 10.90
C ASP A 99 -8.22 -16.02 10.55
N GLU A 100 -8.58 -16.24 9.28
CA GLU A 100 -9.20 -17.51 8.86
C GLU A 100 -8.28 -18.72 9.10
N GLU A 101 -6.98 -18.61 8.80
CA GLU A 101 -6.04 -19.71 9.05
C GLU A 101 -5.88 -20.04 10.54
N LYS A 102 -5.87 -19.01 11.41
CA LYS A 102 -5.83 -19.20 12.87
C LYS A 102 -7.09 -19.91 13.37
N MET A 103 -8.26 -19.48 12.92
CA MET A 103 -9.54 -20.08 13.27
C MET A 103 -9.62 -21.56 12.87
N LEU A 104 -9.15 -21.90 11.67
CA LEU A 104 -9.14 -23.28 11.18
C LEU A 104 -8.16 -24.18 11.94
N LYS A 105 -7.02 -23.65 12.39
CA LYS A 105 -6.06 -24.39 13.23
C LYS A 105 -6.64 -24.65 14.62
N GLU A 106 -7.27 -23.66 15.25
CA GLU A 106 -7.94 -23.81 16.54
C GLU A 106 -9.09 -24.82 16.48
N LEU A 107 -9.93 -24.75 15.44
CA LEU A 107 -11.02 -25.72 15.20
C LEU A 107 -10.49 -27.15 15.01
N LYS A 108 -9.43 -27.34 14.21
CA LYS A 108 -8.82 -28.67 14.04
C LYS A 108 -8.21 -29.20 15.33
N LYS A 109 -7.59 -28.33 16.13
CA LYS A 109 -6.98 -28.69 17.41
C LYS A 109 -8.02 -29.13 18.44
N ASN A 110 -9.15 -28.42 18.53
CA ASN A 110 -10.25 -28.82 19.42
C ASN A 110 -10.92 -30.12 18.96
N LYS A 111 -11.14 -30.30 17.64
CA LYS A 111 -11.68 -31.56 17.12
C LYS A 111 -10.75 -32.76 17.33
N LEU A 112 -9.43 -32.56 17.32
CA LEU A 112 -8.47 -33.64 17.59
C LEU A 112 -8.49 -34.07 19.05
N LYS A 113 -8.63 -33.11 19.98
CA LYS A 113 -8.80 -33.39 21.41
C LYS A 113 -10.10 -34.15 21.71
N GLU A 114 -11.19 -33.75 21.04
CA GLU A 114 -12.51 -34.37 21.21
C GLU A 114 -12.61 -35.77 20.57
N SER A 115 -11.61 -36.19 19.79
CA SER A 115 -11.50 -37.56 19.22
C SER A 115 -10.55 -38.48 19.97
N GLU A 116 -9.81 -37.97 20.96
CA GLU A 116 -8.89 -38.73 21.82
C GLU A 116 -9.51 -39.07 23.20
N ASP A 117 -10.65 -38.45 23.54
CA ASP A 117 -11.51 -38.74 24.70
C ASP A 117 -12.69 -39.64 24.29
#